data_AF-A0A2V5HQZ8-F1
#
_entry.id   AF-A0A2V5HQZ8-F1
#
_cell.length_a   1.000
_cell.length_b   1.000
_cell.length_c   1.000
_cell.angle_alpha   90.00
_cell.angle_beta   90.00
_cell.angle_gamma   90.00
#
_symmetry.space_group_name_H-M   'P 1'
#
loop_
_entity.id
_entity.type
_entity.pdbx_description
1 polymer ?
#
loop_
_entity_poly.entity_id
_entity_poly.type
_entity_poly.pdbx_seq_one_letter_code
_entity_poly.pdbx_strand_id
1 'polypeptide(L)'
;MRGFSLANSIDDQDSHFKHQLRMGEWDIYCAICGAPFSSRVDIDPEGTEGNRYRYEILKNSSLKWLDEVRALGINADSPATDKSYLTGLGRYSGMGCIDAATGNDPNLVMERPDLEPQEEINLVAYQDYNDEEAPHVFPFHSICYEEILLRCLWKVSRQLQREVLFKAFEAFHDEGYVRLNVDYGAPDPPEEQYWEATKGEEVLMVNPVKIPELDAQLSQIAKFRGKGNESMAKAWPPRQDIFSRLPIELRLEIFRALPAGSILSVKAASAVMHATPLTARLWRQKLECEVPWLWEIADYNVFQSQAAESRASELLLNIDHKSRYTSENDDYVFGLANRRRIWGVCEQIRSKYLELLEGASVLDR
;
A
#
# COMPACT_ATOMS: atom_id res chain seq x y z
N MET A 1 25.21 -57.75 -8.59
CA MET A 1 24.24 -57.22 -9.57
C MET A 1 23.83 -55.84 -9.11
N ARG A 2 23.98 -54.85 -10.00
CA ARG A 2 23.73 -53.42 -9.75
C ARG A 2 22.22 -53.17 -9.67
N GLY A 3 21.79 -52.34 -8.72
CA GLY A 3 20.49 -51.68 -8.71
C GLY A 3 20.73 -50.21 -8.42
N PHE A 4 20.52 -49.36 -9.43
CA PHE A 4 20.78 -47.92 -9.41
C PHE A 4 19.71 -47.18 -8.59
N SER A 5 20.16 -46.23 -7.79
CA SER A 5 19.36 -45.17 -7.16
C SER A 5 18.97 -44.15 -8.24
N LEU A 6 17.66 -43.91 -8.41
CA LEU A 6 17.06 -42.91 -9.30
C LEU A 6 15.97 -42.20 -8.50
N ALA A 7 16.35 -41.20 -7.69
CA ALA A 7 15.38 -40.32 -7.03
C ALA A 7 15.91 -38.91 -6.69
N ASN A 8 17.14 -38.55 -7.05
CA ASN A 8 17.74 -37.24 -6.70
C ASN A 8 18.14 -36.41 -7.94
N SER A 9 17.40 -36.45 -9.06
CA SER A 9 17.80 -35.66 -10.25
C SER A 9 16.67 -34.93 -10.97
N ILE A 10 15.48 -34.82 -10.37
CA ILE A 10 14.33 -34.16 -11.02
C ILE A 10 14.14 -32.73 -10.47
N ASP A 11 14.22 -32.52 -9.16
CA ASP A 11 14.06 -31.16 -8.58
C ASP A 11 15.27 -30.25 -8.82
N ASP A 12 16.49 -30.79 -8.84
CA ASP A 12 17.71 -30.04 -9.12
C ASP A 12 17.86 -29.72 -10.62
N GLN A 13 17.11 -30.38 -11.49
CA GLN A 13 17.07 -30.05 -12.91
C GLN A 13 16.08 -28.92 -13.22
N ASP A 14 15.00 -28.77 -12.46
CA ASP A 14 14.00 -27.71 -12.67
C ASP A 14 14.49 -26.32 -12.21
N SER A 15 15.26 -26.26 -11.11
CA SER A 15 15.95 -25.04 -10.67
C SER A 15 17.07 -24.64 -11.65
N HIS A 16 17.83 -25.63 -12.14
CA HIS A 16 18.92 -25.42 -13.10
C HIS A 16 18.41 -25.12 -14.53
N PHE A 17 17.21 -25.60 -14.90
CA PHE A 17 16.51 -25.22 -16.14
C PHE A 17 15.93 -23.80 -16.07
N LYS A 18 15.36 -23.38 -14.93
CA LYS A 18 14.96 -21.97 -14.72
C LYS A 18 16.17 -21.02 -14.83
N HIS A 19 17.34 -21.43 -14.36
CA HIS A 19 18.56 -20.60 -14.44
C HIS A 19 19.19 -20.55 -15.84
N GLN A 20 19.06 -21.61 -16.65
CA GLN A 20 19.66 -21.69 -17.99
C GLN A 20 18.81 -21.06 -19.11
N LEU A 21 17.52 -20.79 -18.89
CA LEU A 21 16.63 -20.10 -19.84
C LEU A 21 16.58 -18.58 -19.68
N ARG A 22 17.23 -18.02 -18.64
CA ARG A 22 17.16 -16.58 -18.26
C ARG A 22 18.26 -15.69 -18.86
N MET A 23 19.02 -16.13 -19.87
CA MET A 23 20.01 -15.24 -20.48
C MET A 23 19.30 -14.12 -21.26
N GLY A 24 19.20 -12.94 -20.64
CA GLY A 24 18.59 -11.73 -21.21
C GLY A 24 17.18 -11.41 -20.68
N GLU A 25 16.60 -12.19 -19.78
CA GLU A 25 15.34 -11.83 -19.09
C GLU A 25 15.62 -11.01 -17.83
N TRP A 26 14.75 -10.08 -17.44
CA TRP A 26 14.80 -9.37 -16.16
C TRP A 26 13.39 -9.08 -15.67
N ASP A 27 13.21 -9.10 -14.35
CA ASP A 27 11.95 -8.83 -13.70
C ASP A 27 11.68 -7.32 -13.61
N ILE A 28 10.42 -6.95 -13.37
CA ILE A 28 10.01 -5.58 -13.09
C ILE A 28 9.16 -5.56 -11.83
N TYR A 29 9.29 -4.50 -11.05
CA TYR A 29 8.56 -4.36 -9.80
C TYR A 29 7.56 -3.22 -9.89
N CYS A 30 6.52 -3.30 -9.06
CA CYS A 30 5.52 -2.26 -8.97
C CYS A 30 6.15 -0.95 -8.48
N ALA A 31 5.97 0.13 -9.25
CA ALA A 31 6.48 1.46 -8.91
C ALA A 31 6.04 1.93 -7.52
N ILE A 32 4.89 1.46 -7.04
CA ILE A 32 4.27 1.92 -5.79
C ILE A 32 4.64 1.02 -4.59
N CYS A 33 4.62 -0.31 -4.74
CA CYS A 33 4.86 -1.23 -3.61
C CYS A 33 6.17 -2.01 -3.71
N GLY A 34 6.82 -2.03 -4.86
CA GLY A 34 8.05 -2.75 -5.14
C GLY A 34 7.91 -4.28 -5.13
N ALA A 35 6.70 -4.82 -5.05
CA ALA A 35 6.46 -6.26 -5.19
C ALA A 35 6.46 -6.68 -6.67
N PRO A 36 6.73 -7.96 -6.99
CA PRO A 36 6.78 -8.45 -8.36
C PRO A 36 5.36 -8.67 -8.92
N PHE A 37 5.28 -8.95 -10.22
CA PHE A 37 4.02 -9.18 -10.93
C PHE A 37 3.72 -10.65 -11.17
N SER A 38 3.78 -11.45 -10.11
CA SER A 38 3.51 -12.89 -10.18
C SER A 38 2.97 -13.43 -8.86
N SER A 39 1.83 -14.12 -8.92
CA SER A 39 1.31 -14.91 -7.81
C SER A 39 2.00 -16.26 -7.64
N ARG A 40 2.82 -16.67 -8.63
CA ARG A 40 3.64 -17.89 -8.56
C ARG A 40 4.92 -17.58 -7.81
N VAL A 41 4.86 -17.77 -6.50
CA VAL A 41 5.97 -17.51 -5.59
C VAL A 41 6.62 -18.82 -5.15
N ASP A 42 7.92 -18.80 -4.91
CA ASP A 42 8.64 -19.98 -4.43
C ASP A 42 8.34 -20.17 -2.93
N ILE A 43 7.55 -21.20 -2.63
CA ILE A 43 7.12 -21.56 -1.29
C ILE A 43 7.87 -22.81 -0.84
N ASP A 44 8.25 -22.82 0.43
CA ASP A 44 8.79 -23.99 1.11
C ASP A 44 7.74 -24.59 2.07
N PRO A 45 7.14 -25.75 1.73
CA PRO A 45 6.22 -26.46 2.60
C PRO A 45 6.90 -27.09 3.84
N GLU A 46 8.19 -27.38 3.77
CA GLU A 46 8.95 -28.08 4.83
C GLU A 46 9.67 -27.10 5.78
N GLY A 47 9.93 -25.88 5.32
CA GLY A 47 10.54 -24.80 6.09
C GLY A 47 12.07 -24.90 6.23
N THR A 48 12.71 -25.73 5.41
CA THR A 48 14.14 -26.06 5.39
C THR A 48 14.99 -25.11 4.54
N GLU A 49 14.41 -24.41 3.57
CA GLU A 49 15.10 -23.53 2.62
C GLU A 49 15.01 -22.05 3.03
N GLY A 50 16.11 -21.30 2.91
CA GLY A 50 16.19 -19.88 3.26
C GLY A 50 15.76 -18.92 2.14
N ASN A 51 15.82 -19.40 0.90
CA ASN A 51 15.50 -18.67 -0.34
C ASN A 51 14.07 -18.95 -0.83
N ARG A 52 13.15 -19.24 0.10
CA ARG A 52 11.73 -19.49 -0.18
C ARG A 52 10.86 -18.91 0.92
N TYR A 53 9.62 -18.58 0.56
CA TYR A 53 8.63 -18.07 1.50
C TYR A 53 8.02 -19.18 2.35
N ARG A 54 7.63 -18.82 3.57
CA ARG A 54 6.95 -19.72 4.50
C ARG A 54 5.52 -20.00 4.05
N TYR A 55 5.20 -21.28 3.79
CA TYR A 55 3.85 -21.72 3.42
C TYR A 55 2.78 -21.27 4.40
N GLU A 56 3.05 -21.37 5.70
CA GLU A 56 2.09 -21.06 6.76
C GLU A 56 1.59 -19.61 6.76
N ILE A 57 2.40 -18.67 6.26
CA ILE A 57 2.05 -17.25 6.16
C ILE A 57 1.24 -16.99 4.88
N LEU A 58 1.66 -17.57 3.75
CA LEU A 58 1.07 -17.28 2.45
C LEU A 58 -0.16 -18.11 2.11
N LYS A 59 -0.37 -19.28 2.74
CA LYS A 59 -1.48 -20.20 2.40
C LYS A 59 -2.88 -19.59 2.50
N ASN A 60 -3.06 -18.62 3.39
CA ASN A 60 -4.33 -17.93 3.61
C ASN A 60 -4.38 -16.57 2.90
N SER A 61 -3.28 -16.14 2.28
CA SER A 61 -3.17 -14.88 1.57
C SER A 61 -3.52 -15.07 0.11
N SER A 62 -4.51 -14.31 -0.39
CA SER A 62 -4.81 -14.30 -1.82
C SER A 62 -3.70 -13.55 -2.56
N LEU A 63 -2.85 -14.25 -3.30
CA LEU A 63 -1.73 -13.66 -4.07
C LEU A 63 -2.12 -13.14 -5.47
N LYS A 64 -3.35 -13.42 -5.93
CA LYS A 64 -3.82 -13.04 -7.28
C LYS A 64 -3.71 -11.56 -7.62
N TRP A 65 -3.72 -10.68 -6.61
CA TRP A 65 -3.57 -9.24 -6.83
C TRP A 65 -2.21 -8.87 -7.43
N LEU A 66 -1.19 -9.71 -7.25
CA LEU A 66 0.14 -9.52 -7.83
C LEU A 66 0.12 -9.65 -9.36
N ASP A 67 -0.82 -10.43 -9.92
CA ASP A 67 -0.93 -10.63 -11.36
C ASP A 67 -1.65 -9.47 -12.09
N GLU A 68 -2.32 -8.57 -11.35
CA GLU A 68 -3.15 -7.51 -11.92
C GLU A 68 -2.33 -6.23 -12.17
N VAL A 69 -1.68 -6.17 -13.33
CA VAL A 69 -0.80 -5.05 -13.73
C VAL A 69 -1.60 -3.97 -14.46
N ARG A 70 -1.26 -2.71 -14.17
CA ARG A 70 -1.58 -1.55 -15.01
C ARG A 70 -0.32 -0.71 -15.15
N ALA A 71 -0.32 0.20 -16.11
CA ALA A 71 0.78 1.13 -16.25
C ALA A 71 0.32 2.55 -16.61
N LEU A 72 1.12 3.51 -16.17
CA LEU A 72 0.99 4.92 -16.51
C LEU A 72 2.06 5.26 -17.55
N GLY A 73 1.65 5.85 -18.67
CA GLY A 73 2.55 6.27 -19.74
C GLY A 73 2.16 7.63 -20.31
N ILE A 74 2.99 8.14 -21.22
CA ILE A 74 2.76 9.36 -21.99
C ILE A 74 2.67 9.01 -23.47
N ASN A 75 1.64 9.50 -24.14
CA ASN A 75 1.56 9.48 -25.60
C ASN A 75 2.02 10.83 -26.13
N ALA A 76 3.27 10.91 -26.57
CA ALA A 76 3.88 12.15 -27.06
C ALA A 76 3.13 12.76 -28.25
N ASP A 77 2.50 11.91 -29.07
CA ASP A 77 1.77 12.29 -30.29
C ASP A 77 0.33 12.73 -30.00
N SER A 78 -0.16 12.55 -28.77
CA SER A 78 -1.52 12.97 -28.43
C SER A 78 -1.67 14.49 -28.58
N PRO A 79 -2.72 14.97 -29.27
CA PRO A 79 -3.04 16.40 -29.37
C PRO A 79 -3.69 16.94 -28.09
N ALA A 80 -3.98 16.08 -27.10
CA ALA A 80 -4.59 16.48 -25.84
C ALA A 80 -3.62 17.30 -24.97
N THR A 81 -4.18 18.16 -24.11
CA THR A 81 -3.40 18.95 -23.15
C THR A 81 -2.73 18.07 -22.08
N ASP A 82 -3.44 17.05 -21.61
CA ASP A 82 -2.86 15.97 -20.79
C ASP A 82 -2.53 14.82 -21.74
N LYS A 83 -1.24 14.52 -21.92
CA LYS A 83 -0.77 13.46 -22.81
C LYS A 83 -0.68 12.10 -22.14
N SER A 84 -0.96 12.03 -20.84
CA SER A 84 -0.87 10.79 -20.10
C SER A 84 -2.01 9.83 -20.42
N TYR A 85 -1.73 8.54 -20.30
CA TYR A 85 -2.71 7.47 -20.40
C TYR A 85 -2.54 6.48 -19.26
N LEU A 86 -3.63 5.81 -18.89
CA LEU A 86 -3.63 4.64 -18.02
C LEU A 86 -4.08 3.42 -18.82
N THR A 87 -3.31 2.33 -18.77
CA THR A 87 -3.69 1.09 -19.46
C THR A 87 -4.92 0.43 -18.82
N GLY A 88 -5.56 -0.44 -19.59
CA GLY A 88 -6.39 -1.51 -19.05
C GLY A 88 -5.59 -2.50 -18.21
N LEU A 89 -6.26 -3.55 -17.75
CA LEU A 89 -5.60 -4.65 -17.04
C LEU A 89 -4.63 -5.37 -17.98
N GLY A 90 -3.49 -5.74 -17.43
CA GLY A 90 -2.43 -6.46 -18.12
C GLY A 90 -1.74 -7.48 -17.24
N ARG A 91 -0.67 -8.05 -17.77
CA ARG A 91 0.22 -9.00 -17.11
C ARG A 91 1.67 -8.70 -17.48
N TYR A 92 2.59 -9.10 -16.62
CA TYR A 92 4.00 -9.15 -16.96
C TYR A 92 4.25 -10.25 -18.01
N SER A 93 5.00 -9.94 -19.06
CA SER A 93 5.27 -10.84 -20.19
C SER A 93 6.74 -11.23 -20.36
N GLY A 94 7.62 -10.81 -19.45
CA GLY A 94 9.06 -11.11 -19.48
C GLY A 94 9.89 -9.95 -20.06
N MET A 95 11.20 -9.98 -19.81
CA MET A 95 12.18 -9.04 -20.40
C MET A 95 11.79 -7.56 -20.23
N GLY A 96 11.35 -7.16 -19.03
CA GLY A 96 10.95 -5.78 -18.80
C GLY A 96 9.60 -5.35 -19.38
N CYS A 97 8.89 -6.25 -20.08
CA CYS A 97 7.67 -5.87 -20.80
C CYS A 97 6.40 -6.26 -20.05
N ILE A 98 5.33 -5.51 -20.32
CA ILE A 98 3.97 -5.84 -19.94
C ILE A 98 3.08 -5.96 -21.18
N ASP A 99 2.18 -6.93 -21.15
CA ASP A 99 1.08 -7.02 -22.11
C ASP A 99 -0.18 -6.48 -21.43
N ALA A 100 -0.72 -5.37 -21.92
CA ALA A 100 -1.88 -4.72 -21.31
C ALA A 100 -3.01 -4.51 -22.32
N ALA A 101 -4.25 -4.65 -21.86
CA ALA A 101 -5.39 -4.20 -22.64
C ALA A 101 -5.34 -2.66 -22.78
N THR A 102 -5.85 -2.15 -23.90
CA THR A 102 -5.92 -0.71 -24.12
C THR A 102 -6.86 -0.01 -23.12
N GLY A 103 -7.95 -0.68 -22.73
CA GLY A 103 -8.92 -0.10 -21.80
C GLY A 103 -9.69 1.07 -22.42
N ASN A 104 -10.03 2.07 -21.60
CA ASN A 104 -10.93 3.17 -21.99
C ASN A 104 -10.23 4.54 -22.08
N ASP A 105 -8.90 4.59 -21.99
CA ASP A 105 -8.17 5.86 -22.00
C ASP A 105 -7.99 6.36 -23.45
N PRO A 106 -8.52 7.56 -23.79
CA PRO A 106 -8.45 8.07 -25.15
C PRO A 106 -7.03 8.42 -25.61
N ASN A 107 -6.09 8.64 -24.68
CA ASN A 107 -4.71 8.95 -25.02
C ASN A 107 -3.86 7.71 -25.31
N LEU A 108 -4.36 6.50 -25.03
CA LEU A 108 -3.66 5.26 -25.38
C LEU A 108 -3.87 4.85 -26.85
N VAL A 109 -4.50 5.71 -27.66
CA VAL A 109 -4.55 5.53 -29.10
C VAL A 109 -3.16 5.85 -29.66
N MET A 110 -2.25 4.88 -29.60
CA MET A 110 -1.10 4.88 -30.48
C MET A 110 -1.66 4.72 -31.90
N GLU A 111 -1.30 5.59 -32.84
CA GLU A 111 -1.73 5.46 -34.24
C GLU A 111 -1.22 4.14 -34.82
N ARG A 112 -1.98 3.07 -34.63
CA ARG A 112 -1.78 1.74 -35.18
C ARG A 112 -3.02 1.42 -36.00
N PRO A 113 -3.17 2.02 -37.19
CA PRO A 113 -4.34 1.86 -38.05
C PRO A 113 -4.59 0.41 -38.51
N ASP A 114 -3.69 -0.50 -38.14
CA ASP A 114 -3.67 -1.93 -38.39
C ASP A 114 -4.10 -2.82 -37.20
N LEU A 115 -4.20 -2.29 -35.97
CA LEU A 115 -4.62 -3.07 -34.80
C LEU A 115 -6.15 -3.10 -34.64
N GLU A 116 -6.71 -4.28 -34.39
CA GLU A 116 -8.14 -4.40 -34.08
C GLU A 116 -8.44 -3.80 -32.70
N PRO A 117 -9.63 -3.19 -32.49
CA PRO A 117 -10.04 -2.74 -31.17
C PRO A 117 -10.01 -3.91 -30.19
N GLN A 118 -9.31 -3.76 -29.05
CA GLN A 118 -9.15 -4.74 -27.95
C GLN A 118 -7.91 -5.63 -28.00
N GLU A 119 -6.97 -5.42 -28.92
CA GLU A 119 -5.69 -6.15 -28.88
C GLU A 119 -4.82 -5.74 -27.67
N GLU A 120 -4.14 -6.72 -27.07
CA GLU A 120 -3.14 -6.49 -26.03
C GLU A 120 -1.97 -5.72 -26.64
N ILE A 121 -1.56 -4.63 -26.00
CA ILE A 121 -0.37 -3.86 -26.38
C ILE A 121 0.80 -4.30 -25.51
N ASN A 122 1.95 -4.51 -26.15
CA ASN A 122 3.21 -4.75 -25.45
C ASN A 122 3.87 -3.40 -25.17
N LEU A 123 4.25 -3.17 -23.91
CA LEU A 123 4.85 -1.93 -23.43
C LEU A 123 6.10 -2.24 -22.61
N VAL A 124 7.14 -1.43 -22.79
CA VAL A 124 8.37 -1.52 -22.01
C VAL A 124 8.20 -0.75 -20.70
N ALA A 125 8.47 -1.41 -19.57
CA ALA A 125 8.44 -0.77 -18.26
C ALA A 125 9.80 -0.17 -17.89
N TYR A 126 9.79 1.01 -17.28
CA TYR A 126 10.95 1.78 -16.82
C TYR A 126 11.90 2.25 -17.94
N GLN A 127 12.53 1.34 -18.68
CA GLN A 127 13.51 1.69 -19.72
C GLN A 127 13.65 0.55 -20.75
N ASP A 128 13.86 0.91 -22.02
CA ASP A 128 14.37 -0.02 -23.03
C ASP A 128 15.90 0.07 -23.08
N TYR A 129 16.58 -1.01 -22.74
CA TYR A 129 18.04 -1.08 -22.75
C TYR A 129 18.67 -1.04 -24.15
N ASN A 130 17.87 -1.23 -25.21
CA ASN A 130 18.32 -1.14 -26.59
C ASN A 130 18.07 0.24 -27.21
N ASP A 131 17.18 1.04 -26.62
CA ASP A 131 16.78 2.36 -27.11
C ASP A 131 16.34 3.26 -25.94
N GLU A 132 17.28 4.04 -25.40
CA GLU A 132 17.03 4.95 -24.27
C GLU A 132 15.97 6.03 -24.59
N GLU A 133 15.72 6.32 -25.87
CA GLU A 133 14.70 7.28 -26.30
C GLU A 133 13.32 6.64 -26.50
N ALA A 134 13.22 5.31 -26.39
CA ALA A 134 11.96 4.60 -26.56
C ALA A 134 10.94 4.98 -25.47
N PRO A 135 9.65 5.12 -25.82
CA PRO A 135 8.60 5.34 -24.85
C PRO A 135 8.53 4.20 -23.83
N HIS A 136 8.56 4.55 -22.55
CA HIS A 136 8.43 3.61 -21.45
C HIS A 136 7.21 3.95 -20.58
N VAL A 137 6.83 3.00 -19.73
CA VAL A 137 5.72 3.15 -18.78
C VAL A 137 6.15 2.78 -17.36
N PHE A 138 5.43 3.29 -16.36
CA PHE A 138 5.61 2.87 -14.97
C PHE A 138 4.54 1.87 -14.58
N PRO A 139 4.91 0.60 -14.30
CA PRO A 139 3.97 -0.45 -13.97
C PRO A 139 3.60 -0.40 -12.48
N PHE A 140 2.38 -0.78 -12.15
CA PHE A 140 1.92 -0.94 -10.78
C PHE A 140 0.77 -1.93 -10.68
N HIS A 141 0.59 -2.52 -9.49
CA HIS A 141 -0.61 -3.31 -9.22
C HIS A 141 -1.83 -2.40 -9.17
N SER A 142 -2.94 -2.87 -9.73
CA SER A 142 -4.21 -2.12 -9.78
C SER A 142 -4.61 -1.60 -8.40
N ILE A 143 -4.53 -2.46 -7.37
CA ILE A 143 -4.91 -2.09 -6.00
C ILE A 143 -3.97 -1.05 -5.38
N CYS A 144 -2.67 -1.04 -5.71
CA CYS A 144 -1.72 -0.08 -5.15
C CYS A 144 -2.04 1.33 -5.64
N TYR A 145 -2.40 1.46 -6.92
CA TYR A 145 -2.82 2.73 -7.50
C TYR A 145 -4.21 3.14 -6.99
N GLU A 146 -5.22 2.32 -7.24
CA GLU A 146 -6.64 2.67 -7.03
C GLU A 146 -7.00 2.84 -5.55
N GLU A 147 -6.49 1.96 -4.68
CA GLU A 147 -6.92 1.91 -3.28
C GLU A 147 -5.96 2.57 -2.30
N ILE A 148 -4.70 2.82 -2.67
CA ILE A 148 -3.70 3.40 -1.76
C ILE A 148 -3.18 4.74 -2.26
N LEU A 149 -2.56 4.77 -3.44
CA LEU A 149 -1.94 5.99 -3.97
C LEU A 149 -2.98 7.09 -4.21
N LEU A 150 -4.11 6.79 -4.86
CA LEU A 150 -5.18 7.77 -5.08
C LEU A 150 -5.71 8.33 -3.75
N ARG A 151 -5.86 7.50 -2.72
CA ARG A 151 -6.26 7.97 -1.38
C ARG A 151 -5.21 8.90 -0.76
N CYS A 152 -3.92 8.65 -1.01
CA CYS A 152 -2.85 9.53 -0.56
C CYS A 152 -2.86 10.88 -1.30
N LEU A 153 -3.09 10.86 -2.62
CA LEU A 153 -3.06 12.05 -3.50
C LEU A 153 -4.34 12.91 -3.44
N TRP A 154 -5.52 12.29 -3.31
CA TRP A 154 -6.81 13.01 -3.23
C TRP A 154 -6.91 13.97 -2.04
N LYS A 155 -6.03 13.80 -1.04
CA LYS A 155 -5.90 14.74 0.07
C LYS A 155 -5.48 16.15 -0.39
N VAL A 156 -4.89 16.28 -1.58
CA VAL A 156 -4.26 17.53 -2.01
C VAL A 156 -4.74 18.00 -3.39
N SER A 157 -5.16 17.08 -4.27
CA SER A 157 -5.85 17.47 -5.52
C SER A 157 -7.11 16.64 -5.75
N ARG A 158 -8.23 17.32 -6.01
CA ARG A 158 -9.51 16.66 -6.38
C ARG A 158 -9.50 16.14 -7.82
N GLN A 159 -8.58 16.64 -8.64
CA GLN A 159 -8.37 16.20 -10.02
C GLN A 159 -6.91 15.79 -10.18
N LEU A 160 -6.68 14.49 -10.30
CA LEU A 160 -5.33 13.96 -10.49
C LEU A 160 -4.81 14.38 -11.87
N GLN A 161 -3.74 15.17 -11.89
CA GLN A 161 -2.97 15.44 -13.10
C GLN A 161 -1.99 14.29 -13.32
N ARG A 162 -2.34 13.36 -14.20
CA ARG A 162 -1.60 12.10 -14.39
C ARG A 162 -0.26 12.31 -15.08
N GLU A 163 -0.12 13.29 -15.97
CA GLU A 163 1.18 13.67 -16.53
C GLU A 163 2.16 14.16 -15.44
N VAL A 164 1.69 14.91 -14.45
CA VAL A 164 2.53 15.34 -13.32
C VAL A 164 2.89 14.15 -12.43
N LEU A 165 2.00 13.17 -12.30
CA LEU A 165 2.32 11.91 -11.60
C LEU A 165 3.36 11.09 -12.35
N PHE A 166 3.28 11.02 -13.68
CA PHE A 166 4.28 10.36 -14.51
C PHE A 166 5.66 11.02 -14.31
N LYS A 167 5.73 12.36 -14.39
CA LYS A 167 6.97 13.11 -14.10
C LYS A 167 7.48 12.90 -12.67
N ALA A 168 6.59 12.70 -11.70
CA ALA A 168 7.00 12.37 -10.35
C ALA A 168 7.62 10.95 -10.27
N PHE A 169 7.11 9.99 -11.03
CA PHE A 169 7.74 8.67 -11.17
C PHE A 169 9.09 8.76 -11.89
N GLU A 170 9.16 9.49 -13.01
CA GLU A 170 10.44 9.73 -13.72
C GLU A 170 11.50 10.34 -12.80
N ALA A 171 11.11 11.30 -11.94
CA ALA A 171 12.04 11.93 -11.02
C ALA A 171 12.60 10.99 -9.93
N PHE A 172 11.99 9.81 -9.76
CA PHE A 172 12.49 8.74 -8.89
C PHE A 172 13.05 7.56 -9.70
N HIS A 173 13.09 7.61 -11.02
CA HIS A 173 13.63 6.54 -11.82
C HIS A 173 15.11 6.79 -12.11
N ASP A 174 15.96 5.84 -11.72
CA ASP A 174 17.37 5.81 -12.12
C ASP A 174 17.57 4.80 -13.25
N GLU A 175 18.44 5.14 -14.20
CA GLU A 175 18.79 4.26 -15.33
C GLU A 175 19.23 2.89 -14.86
N GLY A 176 18.73 1.85 -15.51
CA GLY A 176 19.06 0.45 -15.18
C GLY A 176 18.31 -0.15 -13.99
N TYR A 177 17.40 0.59 -13.35
CA TYR A 177 16.60 0.07 -12.25
C TYR A 177 15.26 -0.50 -12.71
N VAL A 178 14.85 -1.60 -12.09
CA VAL A 178 13.57 -2.31 -12.32
C VAL A 178 12.44 -1.86 -11.38
N ARG A 179 12.72 -0.80 -10.61
CA ARG A 179 11.83 -0.15 -9.63
C ARG A 179 12.18 1.33 -9.50
N LEU A 180 11.34 2.10 -8.80
CA LEU A 180 11.70 3.47 -8.44
C LEU A 180 12.75 3.49 -7.31
N ASN A 181 13.59 4.52 -7.31
CA ASN A 181 14.50 4.87 -6.23
C ASN A 181 13.76 5.67 -5.15
N VAL A 182 12.94 4.96 -4.39
CA VAL A 182 12.20 5.45 -3.22
C VAL A 182 12.51 4.57 -2.02
N ASP A 183 12.36 5.10 -0.81
CA ASP A 183 12.44 4.27 0.39
C ASP A 183 11.16 3.42 0.48
N TYR A 184 11.25 2.15 0.07
CA TYR A 184 10.16 1.19 0.17
C TYR A 184 9.91 0.71 1.59
N GLY A 185 10.70 1.14 2.58
CA GLY A 185 10.64 0.69 3.96
C GLY A 185 11.11 -0.76 4.12
N ALA A 186 11.14 -1.25 5.35
CA ALA A 186 11.56 -2.63 5.64
C ALA A 186 10.41 -3.64 5.45
N PRO A 187 10.67 -4.81 4.82
CA PRO A 187 11.88 -5.13 4.06
C PRO A 187 11.90 -4.34 2.74
N ASP A 188 13.10 -3.91 2.33
CA ASP A 188 13.29 -3.18 1.09
C ASP A 188 13.34 -4.20 -0.07
N PRO A 189 12.53 -4.03 -1.14
CA PRO A 189 12.59 -4.91 -2.29
C PRO A 189 13.98 -4.92 -2.95
N PRO A 190 14.40 -6.05 -3.53
CA PRO A 190 15.68 -6.14 -4.21
C PRO A 190 15.91 -5.03 -5.26
N GLU A 191 17.16 -4.64 -5.47
CA GLU A 191 17.55 -3.75 -6.59
C GLU A 191 18.01 -4.56 -7.83
N GLU A 192 18.17 -5.86 -7.66
CA GLU A 192 18.74 -6.76 -8.66
C GLU A 192 17.79 -7.09 -9.81
N GLN A 193 18.37 -7.61 -10.89
CA GLN A 193 17.71 -8.00 -12.14
C GLN A 193 16.57 -9.02 -11.96
N TYR A 194 16.60 -9.82 -10.90
CA TYR A 194 15.64 -10.89 -10.64
C TYR A 194 15.06 -10.80 -9.25
N TRP A 195 13.79 -11.18 -9.15
CA TRP A 195 13.15 -11.36 -7.85
C TRP A 195 13.68 -12.62 -7.17
N GLU A 196 14.20 -12.47 -5.95
CA GLU A 196 14.59 -13.58 -5.08
C GLU A 196 13.63 -13.66 -3.88
N ALA A 197 13.12 -14.85 -3.60
CA ALA A 197 12.27 -15.06 -2.44
C ALA A 197 13.13 -15.17 -1.18
N THR A 198 12.92 -14.28 -0.22
CA THR A 198 13.62 -14.31 1.08
C THR A 198 12.67 -14.71 2.19
N LYS A 199 13.05 -15.73 2.96
CA LYS A 199 12.32 -16.15 4.15
C LYS A 199 12.23 -15.00 5.16
N GLY A 200 11.01 -14.67 5.61
CA GLY A 200 10.77 -13.54 6.52
C GLY A 200 10.34 -12.23 5.84
N GLU A 201 10.35 -12.19 4.50
CA GLU A 201 9.93 -11.03 3.70
C GLU A 201 8.54 -11.22 3.07
N GLU A 202 7.76 -12.20 3.57
CA GLU A 202 6.43 -12.53 3.03
C GLU A 202 5.48 -11.33 3.03
N VAL A 203 5.73 -10.34 3.88
CA VAL A 203 4.99 -9.07 3.94
C VAL A 203 4.92 -8.37 2.58
N LEU A 204 5.92 -8.50 1.71
CA LEU A 204 5.91 -7.91 0.36
C LEU A 204 4.83 -8.53 -0.54
N MET A 205 4.47 -9.79 -0.29
CA MET A 205 3.56 -10.59 -1.14
C MET A 205 2.10 -10.54 -0.67
N VAL A 206 1.86 -10.23 0.61
CA VAL A 206 0.53 -10.25 1.21
C VAL A 206 -0.29 -9.04 0.76
N ASN A 207 -1.58 -9.26 0.49
CA ASN A 207 -2.48 -8.21 0.01
C ASN A 207 -2.59 -7.04 1.01
N PRO A 208 -2.21 -5.81 0.62
CA PRO A 208 -2.23 -4.66 1.52
C PRO A 208 -3.61 -4.03 1.70
N VAL A 209 -4.65 -4.47 0.98
CA VAL A 209 -5.99 -3.86 1.05
C VAL A 209 -6.98 -4.80 1.72
N LYS A 210 -7.04 -6.06 1.28
CA LYS A 210 -7.93 -7.09 1.86
C LYS A 210 -7.22 -7.76 3.04
N ILE A 211 -7.49 -7.28 4.26
CA ILE A 211 -6.80 -7.70 5.49
C ILE A 211 -7.83 -8.27 6.50
N PRO A 212 -8.12 -9.58 6.46
CA PRO A 212 -9.12 -10.20 7.33
C PRO A 212 -8.85 -10.01 8.83
N GLU A 213 -7.59 -10.00 9.25
CA GLU A 213 -7.18 -9.78 10.65
C GLU A 213 -7.54 -8.37 11.13
N LEU A 214 -7.40 -7.37 10.24
CA LEU A 214 -7.80 -6.00 10.54
C LEU A 214 -9.34 -5.91 10.66
N ASP A 215 -10.07 -6.54 9.75
CA ASP A 215 -11.54 -6.58 9.80
C ASP A 215 -12.04 -7.21 11.11
N ALA A 216 -11.40 -8.30 11.55
CA ALA A 216 -11.72 -8.97 12.80
C ALA A 216 -11.44 -8.06 14.03
N GLN A 217 -10.37 -7.29 13.98
CA GLN A 217 -10.01 -6.31 15.01
C GLN A 217 -11.00 -5.13 15.06
N LEU A 218 -11.29 -4.49 13.92
CA LEU A 218 -12.21 -3.36 13.82
C LEU A 218 -13.67 -3.74 14.14
N SER A 219 -14.07 -4.96 13.78
CA SER A 219 -15.40 -5.50 14.13
C SER A 219 -15.65 -5.53 15.64
N GLN A 220 -14.60 -5.55 16.47
CA GLN A 220 -14.76 -5.44 17.91
C GLN A 220 -15.32 -4.06 18.31
N ILE A 221 -14.92 -2.98 17.63
CA ILE A 221 -15.48 -1.64 17.85
C ILE A 221 -16.98 -1.62 17.52
N ALA A 222 -17.37 -2.20 16.38
CA ALA A 222 -18.77 -2.23 15.94
C ALA A 222 -19.70 -2.96 16.93
N LYS A 223 -19.22 -4.03 17.58
CA LYS A 223 -19.99 -4.82 18.54
C LYS A 223 -20.40 -4.03 19.80
N PHE A 224 -19.81 -2.87 20.06
CA PHE A 224 -20.21 -2.00 21.17
C PHE A 224 -21.46 -1.16 20.89
N ARG A 225 -21.97 -1.15 19.65
CA ARG A 225 -23.25 -0.49 19.28
C ARG A 225 -24.47 -0.97 20.08
N GLY A 226 -24.38 -2.05 20.87
CA GLY A 226 -25.54 -2.71 21.48
C GLY A 226 -25.45 -3.10 22.96
N LYS A 227 -24.34 -2.87 23.67
CA LYS A 227 -24.30 -3.13 25.13
C LYS A 227 -24.55 -1.86 25.90
N GLY A 228 -25.82 -1.45 25.91
CA GLY A 228 -26.32 -0.60 26.98
C GLY A 228 -26.10 -1.28 28.33
N ASN A 229 -25.60 -0.51 29.30
CA ASN A 229 -25.86 -0.68 30.73
C ASN A 229 -25.16 -1.75 31.59
N GLU A 230 -24.01 -2.34 31.22
CA GLU A 230 -23.33 -3.27 32.16
C GLU A 230 -21.82 -3.11 32.22
N SER A 231 -21.37 -1.97 32.75
CA SER A 231 -20.31 -1.92 33.76
C SER A 231 -20.24 -0.47 34.23
N MET A 232 -20.80 -0.23 35.41
CA MET A 232 -20.60 1.02 36.12
C MET A 232 -19.09 1.19 36.35
N ALA A 233 -18.42 1.97 35.49
CA ALA A 233 -17.28 2.73 35.96
C ALA A 233 -17.78 3.47 37.21
N LYS A 234 -17.22 3.14 38.37
CA LYS A 234 -17.47 3.89 39.61
C LYS A 234 -17.30 5.35 39.26
N ALA A 235 -18.40 6.07 39.11
CA ALA A 235 -18.38 7.49 38.87
C ALA A 235 -17.63 8.08 40.06
N TRP A 236 -16.37 8.46 39.83
CA TRP A 236 -15.60 9.16 40.83
C TRP A 236 -16.45 10.36 41.27
N PRO A 237 -16.62 10.62 42.57
CA PRO A 237 -17.45 11.73 43.00
C PRO A 237 -17.05 12.99 42.22
N PRO A 238 -18.00 13.71 41.60
CA PRO A 238 -17.75 14.79 40.64
C PRO A 238 -16.92 15.99 41.17
N ARG A 239 -16.46 15.94 42.42
CA ARG A 239 -15.67 16.97 43.10
C ARG A 239 -14.16 16.92 42.82
N GLN A 240 -13.64 16.01 42.01
CA GLN A 240 -12.18 15.86 41.78
C GLN A 240 -11.71 15.81 40.33
N ASP A 241 -12.59 15.93 39.33
CA ASP A 241 -12.12 16.00 37.94
C ASP A 241 -11.44 17.34 37.68
N ILE A 242 -10.12 17.33 37.42
CA ILE A 242 -9.31 18.55 37.21
C ILE A 242 -9.79 19.36 36.01
N PHE A 243 -10.41 18.71 35.01
CA PHE A 243 -10.90 19.35 33.80
C PHE A 243 -12.23 20.08 34.03
N SER A 244 -12.93 19.81 35.16
CA SER A 244 -14.17 20.53 35.52
C SER A 244 -13.96 22.04 35.69
N ARG A 245 -12.73 22.45 36.01
CA ARG A 245 -12.33 23.86 36.18
C ARG A 245 -12.00 24.56 34.87
N LEU A 246 -11.88 23.81 33.77
CA LEU A 246 -11.51 24.35 32.47
C LEU A 246 -12.75 24.73 31.66
N PRO A 247 -12.78 25.94 31.08
CA PRO A 247 -13.72 26.27 30.01
C PRO A 247 -13.66 25.26 28.86
N ILE A 248 -14.75 25.14 28.11
CA ILE A 248 -14.86 24.15 27.03
C ILE A 248 -13.81 24.38 25.94
N GLU A 249 -13.45 25.63 25.71
CA GLU A 249 -12.46 26.07 24.74
C GLU A 249 -11.09 25.48 25.07
N LEU A 250 -10.66 25.55 26.34
CA LEU A 250 -9.39 24.97 26.77
C LEU A 250 -9.39 23.43 26.69
N ARG A 251 -10.53 22.79 26.94
CA ARG A 251 -10.68 21.33 26.77
C ARG A 251 -10.54 20.93 25.30
N LEU A 252 -11.06 21.73 24.38
CA LEU A 252 -10.88 21.53 22.94
C LEU A 252 -9.43 21.78 22.50
N GLU A 253 -8.74 22.77 23.06
CA GLU A 253 -7.30 22.96 22.80
C GLU A 253 -6.46 21.77 23.26
N ILE A 254 -6.81 21.17 24.41
CA ILE A 254 -6.17 19.93 24.86
C ILE A 254 -6.37 18.83 23.81
N PHE A 255 -7.58 18.63 23.29
CA PHE A 255 -7.80 17.65 22.22
C PHE A 255 -7.02 17.96 20.94
N ARG A 256 -6.84 19.22 20.58
CA ARG A 256 -6.01 19.59 19.41
C ARG A 256 -4.54 19.25 19.61
N ALA A 257 -4.03 19.39 20.83
CA ALA A 257 -2.63 19.09 21.16
C ALA A 257 -2.36 17.58 21.31
N LEU A 258 -3.37 16.78 21.66
CA LEU A 258 -3.21 15.35 21.89
C LEU A 258 -3.22 14.52 20.60
N PRO A 259 -2.49 13.38 20.57
CA PRO A 259 -2.67 12.32 19.60
C PRO A 259 -4.04 11.66 19.69
N ALA A 260 -4.51 11.06 18.59
CA ALA A 260 -5.81 10.39 18.48
C ALA A 260 -6.02 9.32 19.57
N GLY A 261 -5.02 8.47 19.80
CA GLY A 261 -5.06 7.45 20.86
C GLY A 261 -5.21 8.05 22.26
N SER A 262 -4.50 9.15 22.54
CA SER A 262 -4.54 9.84 23.84
C SER A 262 -5.84 10.61 24.06
N ILE A 263 -6.46 11.17 23.02
CA ILE A 263 -7.81 11.76 23.11
C ILE A 263 -8.78 10.70 23.65
N LEU A 264 -8.75 9.49 23.10
CA LEU A 264 -9.60 8.39 23.57
C LEU A 264 -9.29 8.01 25.01
N SER A 265 -8.01 7.89 25.40
CA SER A 265 -7.63 7.58 26.78
C SER A 265 -8.13 8.65 27.76
N VAL A 266 -8.01 9.93 27.42
CA VAL A 266 -8.43 11.04 28.29
C VAL A 266 -9.96 11.09 28.41
N LYS A 267 -10.69 10.90 27.31
CA LYS A 267 -12.15 10.81 27.36
C LYS A 267 -12.62 9.59 28.16
N ALA A 268 -11.94 8.45 28.03
CA ALA A 268 -12.20 7.27 28.83
C ALA A 268 -11.94 7.50 30.34
N ALA A 269 -10.91 8.26 30.70
CA ALA A 269 -10.51 8.47 32.09
C ALA A 269 -11.27 9.60 32.83
N SER A 270 -11.83 10.58 32.10
CA SER A 270 -12.48 11.76 32.68
C SER A 270 -13.91 11.92 32.17
N ALA A 271 -14.88 11.96 33.07
CA ALA A 271 -16.29 12.19 32.74
C ALA A 271 -16.50 13.58 32.11
N VAL A 272 -15.73 14.59 32.55
CA VAL A 272 -15.80 15.95 31.97
C VAL A 272 -15.26 15.96 30.53
N MET A 273 -14.16 15.26 30.28
CA MET A 273 -13.60 15.15 28.93
C MET A 273 -14.45 14.27 28.03
N HIS A 274 -15.04 13.20 28.55
CA HIS A 274 -16.05 12.40 27.84
C HIS A 274 -17.21 13.27 27.35
N ALA A 275 -17.80 14.07 28.24
CA ALA A 275 -18.90 14.98 27.92
C ALA A 275 -18.51 16.18 27.04
N THR A 276 -17.22 16.43 26.84
CA THR A 276 -16.72 17.50 25.97
C THR A 276 -16.89 17.07 24.50
N PRO A 277 -17.75 17.76 23.71
CA PRO A 277 -18.02 17.35 22.33
C PRO A 277 -16.79 17.52 21.45
N LEU A 278 -16.38 16.44 20.78
CA LEU A 278 -15.39 16.48 19.71
C LEU A 278 -16.13 16.33 18.39
N THR A 279 -15.91 17.25 17.45
CA THR A 279 -16.59 17.17 16.16
C THR A 279 -16.03 16.02 15.34
N ALA A 280 -16.89 15.35 14.57
CA ALA A 280 -16.47 14.28 13.65
C ALA A 280 -15.39 14.77 12.67
N ARG A 281 -15.44 16.05 12.28
CA ARG A 281 -14.43 16.69 11.44
C ARG A 281 -13.05 16.72 12.10
N LEU A 282 -12.95 17.18 13.35
CA LEU A 282 -11.67 17.24 14.07
C LEU A 282 -11.10 15.84 14.30
N TRP A 283 -11.96 14.89 14.66
CA TRP A 283 -11.56 13.49 14.84
C TRP A 283 -11.02 12.89 13.54
N ARG A 284 -11.75 13.06 12.43
CA ARG A 284 -11.33 12.58 11.12
C ARG A 284 -10.00 13.21 10.70
N GLN A 285 -9.84 14.52 10.85
CA GLN A 285 -8.59 15.21 10.52
C GLN A 285 -7.42 14.67 11.35
N LYS A 286 -7.63 14.36 12.63
CA LYS A 286 -6.61 13.76 13.49
C LYS A 286 -6.17 12.38 12.99
N LEU A 287 -7.13 11.51 12.69
CA LEU A 287 -6.86 10.18 12.14
C LEU A 287 -6.15 10.27 10.78
N GLU A 288 -6.61 11.16 9.91
CA GLU A 288 -6.02 11.38 8.58
C GLU A 288 -4.59 11.91 8.62
N CYS A 289 -4.17 12.56 9.71
CA CYS A 289 -2.80 13.02 9.92
C CYS A 289 -1.92 11.96 10.59
N GLU A 290 -2.43 11.25 11.61
CA GLU A 290 -1.61 10.38 12.47
C GLU A 290 -1.57 8.93 12.00
N VAL A 291 -2.68 8.41 11.49
CA VAL A 291 -2.82 7.01 11.03
C VAL A 291 -3.48 6.96 9.65
N PRO A 292 -2.92 7.65 8.65
CA PRO A 292 -3.55 7.82 7.34
C PRO A 292 -3.78 6.52 6.56
N TRP A 293 -2.98 5.48 6.84
CA TRP A 293 -3.06 4.14 6.27
C TRP A 293 -4.18 3.26 6.90
N LEU A 294 -4.81 3.73 7.99
CA LEU A 294 -5.92 3.08 8.67
C LEU A 294 -7.23 3.83 8.38
N TRP A 295 -7.61 3.93 7.11
CA TRP A 295 -8.75 4.77 6.71
C TRP A 295 -10.10 4.24 7.22
N GLU A 296 -10.23 2.94 7.46
CA GLU A 296 -11.48 2.32 7.90
C GLU A 296 -11.93 2.82 9.27
N ILE A 297 -11.01 3.25 10.14
CA ILE A 297 -11.34 3.68 11.50
C ILE A 297 -12.19 4.96 11.52
N ALA A 298 -12.13 5.78 10.46
CA ALA A 298 -12.92 7.01 10.34
C ALA A 298 -14.42 6.73 10.20
N ASP A 299 -14.81 5.51 9.83
CA ASP A 299 -16.21 5.09 9.67
C ASP A 299 -16.84 4.60 10.97
N TYR A 300 -16.03 4.40 12.02
CA TYR A 300 -16.50 3.91 13.31
C TYR A 300 -16.76 5.07 14.28
N ASN A 301 -17.96 5.07 14.90
CA ASN A 301 -18.24 5.97 16.01
C ASN A 301 -17.62 5.42 17.30
N VAL A 302 -16.49 5.97 17.71
CA VAL A 302 -15.76 5.57 18.94
C VAL A 302 -16.21 6.33 20.20
N PHE A 303 -16.96 7.43 20.06
CA PHE A 303 -17.36 8.30 21.18
C PHE A 303 -18.77 7.99 21.69
N GLN A 304 -19.02 6.72 22.03
CA GLN A 304 -20.34 6.26 22.50
C GLN A 304 -20.42 6.18 24.04
N SER A 305 -19.30 5.82 24.68
CA SER A 305 -19.17 5.70 26.14
C SER A 305 -17.70 5.69 26.52
N GLN A 306 -17.38 5.97 27.79
CA GLN A 306 -16.00 5.87 28.29
C GLN A 306 -15.40 4.46 28.11
N ALA A 307 -16.21 3.41 28.21
CA ALA A 307 -15.76 2.04 27.96
C ALA A 307 -15.42 1.80 26.47
N ALA A 308 -16.23 2.34 25.56
CA ALA A 308 -15.94 2.28 24.12
C ALA A 308 -14.67 3.07 23.77
N GLU A 309 -14.48 4.24 24.38
CA GLU A 309 -13.28 5.07 24.21
C GLU A 309 -12.03 4.37 24.72
N SER A 310 -12.07 3.74 25.91
CA SER A 310 -10.95 2.98 26.47
C SER A 310 -10.51 1.87 25.52
N ARG A 311 -11.48 1.12 25.01
CA ARG A 311 -11.22 -0.02 24.14
C ARG A 311 -10.79 0.39 22.73
N ALA A 312 -11.32 1.48 22.20
CA ALA A 312 -10.85 2.06 20.95
C ALA A 312 -9.39 2.57 21.09
N SER A 313 -9.03 3.14 22.24
CA SER A 313 -7.66 3.55 22.55
C SER A 313 -6.71 2.36 22.56
N GLU A 314 -7.05 1.29 23.29
CA GLU A 314 -6.29 0.04 23.33
C GLU A 314 -6.14 -0.57 21.93
N LEU A 315 -7.22 -0.58 21.14
CA LEU A 315 -7.19 -1.14 19.80
C LEU A 315 -6.29 -0.33 18.86
N LEU A 316 -6.33 1.00 18.92
CA LEU A 316 -5.46 1.86 18.12
C LEU A 316 -3.98 1.62 18.44
N LEU A 317 -3.63 1.48 19.72
CA LEU A 317 -2.26 1.14 20.13
C LEU A 317 -1.83 -0.23 19.60
N ASN A 318 -2.71 -1.23 19.71
CA ASN A 318 -2.44 -2.58 19.22
C ASN A 318 -2.28 -2.60 17.68
N ILE A 319 -3.15 -1.88 16.95
CA ILE A 319 -3.08 -1.74 15.50
C ILE A 319 -1.79 -1.02 15.09
N ASP A 320 -1.42 0.08 15.75
CA ASP A 320 -0.18 0.79 15.44
C ASP A 320 1.04 -0.11 15.64
N HIS A 321 1.11 -0.88 16.73
CA HIS A 321 2.16 -1.88 16.95
C HIS A 321 2.17 -2.95 15.85
N LYS A 322 1.02 -3.59 15.59
CA LYS A 322 0.88 -4.68 14.61
C LYS A 322 0.97 -4.24 13.14
N SER A 323 1.02 -2.95 12.87
CA SER A 323 1.24 -2.41 11.53
C SER A 323 2.72 -2.18 11.20
N ARG A 324 3.64 -2.48 12.12
CA ARG A 324 5.08 -2.29 11.93
C ARG A 324 5.73 -3.64 11.68
N TYR A 325 6.42 -3.74 10.54
CA TYR A 325 7.25 -4.89 10.24
C TYR A 325 8.43 -4.98 11.22
N THR A 326 8.82 -6.20 11.57
CA THR A 326 10.08 -6.52 12.23
C THR A 326 10.59 -7.85 11.70
N SER A 327 11.91 -7.97 11.53
CA SER A 327 12.56 -9.22 11.12
C SER A 327 12.75 -10.19 12.30
N GLU A 328 12.51 -9.75 13.55
CA GLU A 328 12.79 -10.55 14.74
C GLU A 328 11.70 -11.58 15.06
N ASN A 329 10.45 -11.28 14.72
CA ASN A 329 9.28 -12.11 15.02
C ASN A 329 8.09 -11.77 14.11
N ASP A 330 7.03 -12.57 14.16
CA ASP A 330 5.80 -12.36 13.40
C ASP A 330 4.66 -11.72 14.23
N ASP A 331 4.94 -10.90 15.26
CA ASP A 331 3.92 -10.21 16.08
C ASP A 331 3.32 -8.97 15.38
N TYR A 332 3.13 -9.06 14.07
CA TYR A 332 2.48 -8.05 13.24
C TYR A 332 1.45 -8.68 12.30
N VAL A 333 0.57 -7.85 11.76
CA VAL A 333 -0.39 -8.28 10.74
C VAL A 333 0.23 -8.00 9.38
N PHE A 334 0.61 -9.04 8.65
CA PHE A 334 1.35 -8.94 7.38
C PHE A 334 0.72 -7.96 6.39
N GLY A 335 -0.57 -8.10 6.08
CA GLY A 335 -1.25 -7.17 5.15
C GLY A 335 -1.25 -5.72 5.64
N LEU A 336 -1.32 -5.51 6.97
CA LEU A 336 -1.34 -4.17 7.55
C LEU A 336 0.05 -3.53 7.58
N ALA A 337 1.07 -4.33 7.88
CA ALA A 337 2.46 -3.92 7.76
C ALA A 337 2.80 -3.55 6.32
N ASN A 338 2.38 -4.36 5.35
CA ASN A 338 2.56 -4.06 3.93
C ASN A 338 1.84 -2.76 3.54
N ARG A 339 0.59 -2.57 3.98
CA ARG A 339 -0.16 -1.34 3.72
C ARG A 339 0.54 -0.10 4.26
N ARG A 340 1.00 -0.13 5.52
CA ARG A 340 1.70 1.00 6.15
C ARG A 340 2.99 1.32 5.42
N ARG A 341 3.74 0.29 5.04
CA ARG A 341 4.97 0.40 4.24
C ARG A 341 4.70 1.10 2.90
N ILE A 342 3.75 0.60 2.13
CA ILE A 342 3.33 1.19 0.84
C ILE A 342 2.83 2.63 1.02
N TRP A 343 2.13 2.92 2.12
CA TRP A 343 1.71 4.28 2.41
C TRP A 343 2.90 5.24 2.50
N GLY A 344 4.01 4.83 3.13
CA GLY A 344 5.25 5.63 3.20
C GLY A 344 5.82 5.96 1.82
N VAL A 345 5.76 5.02 0.87
CA VAL A 345 6.14 5.24 -0.53
C VAL A 345 5.21 6.26 -1.19
N CYS A 346 3.89 6.08 -1.01
CA CYS A 346 2.89 7.01 -1.53
C CYS A 346 3.07 8.44 -0.99
N GLU A 347 3.59 8.62 0.22
CA GLU A 347 3.88 9.95 0.77
C GLU A 347 5.11 10.62 0.14
N GLN A 348 6.13 9.84 -0.23
CA GLN A 348 7.28 10.33 -1.00
C GLN A 348 6.83 10.76 -2.41
N ILE A 349 6.08 9.90 -3.10
CA ILE A 349 5.47 10.20 -4.42
C ILE A 349 4.60 11.46 -4.32
N ARG A 350 3.71 11.54 -3.31
CA ARG A 350 2.86 12.72 -3.09
C ARG A 350 3.70 13.97 -2.91
N SER A 351 4.77 13.93 -2.13
CA SER A 351 5.61 15.11 -1.88
C SER A 351 6.23 15.63 -3.18
N LYS A 352 6.77 14.73 -4.02
CA LYS A 352 7.32 15.11 -5.34
C LYS A 352 6.24 15.62 -6.30
N TYR A 353 5.08 14.97 -6.30
CA TYR A 353 3.92 15.39 -7.08
C TYR A 353 3.50 16.84 -6.77
N LEU A 354 3.49 17.22 -5.49
CA LEU A 354 3.13 18.59 -5.07
C LEU A 354 4.18 19.62 -5.46
N GLU A 355 5.46 19.29 -5.31
CA GLU A 355 6.56 20.14 -5.76
C GLU A 355 6.43 20.47 -7.25
N LEU A 356 6.14 19.47 -8.08
CA LEU A 356 5.97 19.64 -9.52
C LEU A 356 4.69 20.40 -9.88
N LEU A 357 3.58 20.18 -9.16
CA LEU A 357 2.35 20.94 -9.34
C LEU A 357 2.54 22.44 -9.04
N GLU A 358 3.23 22.76 -7.94
CA GLU A 358 3.53 24.15 -7.58
C GLU A 358 4.42 24.81 -8.64
N GLY A 359 5.47 24.12 -9.09
CA GLY A 359 6.36 24.60 -10.15
C GLY A 359 5.64 24.86 -11.48
N ALA A 360 4.74 23.98 -11.90
CA ALA A 360 3.94 24.17 -13.11
C ALA A 360 3.02 25.40 -13.00
N SER A 361 2.42 25.63 -11.84
CA SER A 361 1.52 26.78 -11.61
C SER A 361 2.21 28.16 -11.64
N VAL A 362 3.53 28.19 -11.45
CA VAL A 362 4.34 29.41 -11.50
C VAL A 362 4.79 29.74 -12.93
N LEU A 363 4.96 28.73 -13.79
CA LEU A 363 5.35 28.90 -15.20
C LEU A 363 4.17 29.36 -16.09
N ASP A 364 2.93 29.11 -15.66
CA ASP A 364 1.71 29.54 -16.35
C ASP A 364 1.25 30.98 -15.97
N ARG A 365 2.05 31.76 -15.23
CA ARG A 365 1.81 33.18 -14.91
C ARG A 365 2.87 34.08 -15.54
#